data_AF-I3JQP0-F1
#
_entry.id   AF-I3JQP0-F1
#
_cell.length_a   1.000
_cell.length_b   1.000
_cell.length_c   1.000
_cell.angle_alpha   90.00
_cell.angle_beta   90.00
_cell.angle_gamma   90.00
#
_symmetry.space_group_name_H-M   'P 1'
#
loop_
_entity.id
_entity.type
_entity.pdbx_description
1 polymer ?
#
loop_
_entity_poly.entity_id
_entity_poly.type
_entity_poly.pdbx_seq_one_letter_code
_entity_poly.pdbx_strand_id
1 'polypeptide(L)'
;MWADEIVSCGYTNQIKMDSKESMIRAIVLHSTTRLIPMLQQLRKGMELYGLVNLMAVNPEACHSLFVPGKILKPDADFIMMSCQPHFSEKGTSRERTERKIIHFLQDFLQEIEASGGEKPESLAVQHVLQWITSQSHVPILPDEKRHFKITCKFDHECKERLGDHSICYPVVSAYTCTVTFPVQHLDTYTMFKTIMSAAVRYSGGFHRV
;
A
#
# COMPACT_ATOMS: atom_id res chain seq x y z
N MET A 1 -14.10 -15.22 23.74
CA MET A 1 -13.57 -13.96 23.18
C MET A 1 -13.73 -13.90 21.66
N TRP A 2 -12.91 -14.59 20.85
CA TRP A 2 -13.00 -14.44 19.38
C TRP A 2 -14.31 -15.00 18.77
N ALA A 3 -14.83 -16.10 19.32
CA ALA A 3 -16.09 -16.69 18.87
C ALA A 3 -17.29 -15.76 19.12
N ASP A 4 -17.31 -15.07 20.27
CA ASP A 4 -18.38 -14.16 20.66
C ASP A 4 -18.39 -12.92 19.75
N GLU A 5 -17.22 -12.42 19.34
CA GLU A 5 -17.09 -11.31 18.40
C GLU A 5 -17.63 -11.66 17.00
N ILE A 6 -17.32 -12.86 16.50
CA ILE A 6 -17.83 -13.36 15.22
C ILE A 6 -19.37 -13.49 15.28
N VAL A 7 -19.90 -14.03 16.37
CA VAL A 7 -21.36 -14.15 16.58
C VAL A 7 -22.00 -12.77 16.68
N SER A 8 -21.36 -11.81 17.35
CA SER A 8 -21.84 -10.41 17.44
C SER A 8 -21.90 -9.69 16.08
N CYS A 9 -21.12 -10.16 15.10
CA CYS A 9 -21.22 -9.71 13.71
C CYS A 9 -22.42 -10.32 12.96
N GLY A 10 -23.25 -11.14 13.63
CA GLY A 10 -24.43 -11.79 13.07
C GLY A 10 -24.15 -13.14 12.40
N TYR A 11 -22.97 -13.73 12.62
CA TYR A 11 -22.69 -15.09 12.16
C TYR A 11 -23.30 -16.13 13.11
N THR A 12 -24.21 -16.97 12.59
CA THR A 12 -25.01 -17.90 13.42
C THR A 12 -24.63 -19.38 13.23
N ASN A 13 -23.77 -19.68 12.26
CA ASN A 13 -23.35 -21.05 11.98
C ASN A 13 -22.22 -21.51 12.92
N GLN A 14 -21.92 -22.81 12.91
CA GLN A 14 -20.77 -23.33 13.65
C GLN A 14 -19.46 -22.78 13.09
N ILE A 15 -18.62 -22.24 13.98
CA ILE A 15 -17.29 -21.74 13.64
C ILE A 15 -16.37 -22.94 13.33
N LYS A 16 -16.08 -23.12 12.04
CA LYS A 16 -15.20 -24.16 11.49
C LYS A 16 -14.34 -23.55 10.40
N MET A 17 -13.18 -24.15 10.13
CA MET A 17 -12.27 -23.67 9.08
C MET A 17 -12.94 -23.63 7.71
N ASP A 18 -13.80 -24.60 7.41
CA ASP A 18 -14.56 -24.67 6.15
C ASP A 18 -15.54 -23.49 5.98
N SER A 19 -15.90 -22.83 7.08
CA SER A 19 -16.81 -21.69 7.10
C SER A 19 -16.11 -20.33 7.03
N LYS A 20 -14.77 -20.30 6.92
CA LYS A 20 -13.95 -19.08 6.97
C LYS A 20 -14.50 -17.96 6.09
N GLU A 21 -14.83 -18.26 4.83
CA GLU A 21 -15.37 -17.28 3.89
C GLU A 21 -16.70 -16.67 4.33
N SER A 22 -17.60 -17.50 4.88
CA SER A 22 -18.88 -17.03 5.39
C SER A 22 -18.72 -16.19 6.65
N MET A 23 -17.73 -16.50 7.50
CA MET A 23 -17.40 -15.69 8.67
C MET A 23 -16.83 -14.33 8.26
N ILE A 24 -15.88 -14.29 7.30
CA ILE A 24 -15.32 -13.05 6.77
C ILE A 24 -16.43 -12.17 6.18
N ARG A 25 -17.33 -12.75 5.38
CA ARG A 25 -18.48 -12.02 4.82
C ARG A 25 -19.36 -11.40 5.90
N ALA A 26 -19.67 -12.14 6.98
CA ALA A 26 -20.47 -11.62 8.08
C ALA A 26 -19.78 -10.43 8.78
N ILE A 27 -18.48 -10.53 9.05
CA ILE A 27 -17.68 -9.45 9.65
C ILE A 27 -17.66 -8.20 8.75
N VAL A 28 -17.40 -8.37 7.45
CA VAL A 28 -17.38 -7.27 6.48
C VAL A 28 -18.77 -6.62 6.38
N LEU A 29 -19.82 -7.43 6.27
CA LEU A 29 -21.20 -6.92 6.19
C LEU A 29 -21.59 -6.16 7.46
N HIS A 30 -21.31 -6.69 8.63
CA HIS A 30 -21.55 -6.00 9.90
C HIS A 30 -20.80 -4.67 9.98
N SER A 31 -19.51 -4.67 9.63
CA SER A 31 -18.67 -3.46 9.69
C SER A 31 -19.18 -2.37 8.74
N THR A 32 -19.55 -2.74 7.52
CA THR A 32 -20.05 -1.80 6.49
C THR A 32 -21.47 -1.31 6.80
N THR A 33 -22.38 -2.18 7.22
CA THR A 33 -23.79 -1.80 7.48
C THR A 33 -23.94 -0.83 8.65
N ARG A 34 -23.05 -0.90 9.64
CA ARG A 34 -23.00 0.08 10.75
C ARG A 34 -22.63 1.49 10.29
N LEU A 35 -21.93 1.64 9.17
CA LEU A 35 -21.58 2.95 8.60
C LEU A 35 -22.74 3.60 7.85
N ILE A 36 -23.69 2.80 7.31
CA ILE A 36 -24.83 3.28 6.53
C ILE A 36 -25.62 4.39 7.25
N PRO A 37 -26.10 4.24 8.50
CA PRO A 37 -26.88 5.28 9.15
C PRO A 37 -26.07 6.57 9.36
N MET A 38 -24.78 6.48 9.67
CA MET A 38 -23.91 7.65 9.83
C MET A 38 -23.72 8.39 8.50
N LEU A 39 -23.43 7.65 7.42
CA LEU A 39 -23.31 8.22 6.07
C LEU A 39 -24.62 8.81 5.56
N GLN A 40 -25.76 8.20 5.89
CA GLN A 40 -27.08 8.73 5.57
C GLN A 40 -27.38 10.03 6.33
N GLN A 41 -26.99 10.12 7.61
CA GLN A 41 -27.14 11.37 8.36
C GLN A 41 -26.23 12.48 7.82
N LEU A 42 -24.98 12.17 7.49
CA LEU A 42 -24.07 13.11 6.84
C LEU A 42 -24.68 13.62 5.52
N ARG A 43 -25.19 12.71 4.68
CA ARG A 43 -25.88 13.05 3.43
C ARG A 43 -27.08 13.95 3.67
N LYS A 44 -27.97 13.62 4.61
CA LYS A 44 -29.14 14.45 4.96
C LYS A 44 -28.73 15.85 5.43
N GLY A 45 -27.68 15.94 6.25
CA GLY A 45 -27.11 17.22 6.67
C GLY A 45 -26.64 18.06 5.49
N MET A 46 -25.89 17.47 4.55
CA MET A 46 -25.47 18.14 3.31
C MET A 46 -26.64 18.52 2.40
N GLU A 47 -27.69 17.70 2.35
CA GLU A 47 -28.89 17.93 1.54
C GLU A 47 -29.68 19.15 2.02
N LEU A 48 -29.75 19.40 3.33
CA LEU A 48 -30.39 20.60 3.91
C LEU A 48 -29.79 21.91 3.40
N TYR A 49 -28.49 21.90 3.08
CA TYR A 49 -27.79 23.07 2.52
C TYR A 49 -27.72 23.04 0.99
N GLY A 50 -28.43 22.11 0.33
CA GLY A 50 -28.42 21.95 -1.13
C GLY A 50 -27.12 21.39 -1.71
N LEU A 51 -26.15 21.02 -0.87
CA LEU A 51 -24.82 20.58 -1.31
C LEU A 51 -24.88 19.26 -2.10
N VAL A 52 -25.80 18.35 -1.76
CA VAL A 52 -25.99 17.08 -2.49
C VAL A 52 -26.38 17.34 -3.95
N ASN A 53 -27.26 18.32 -4.19
CA ASN A 53 -27.67 18.69 -5.55
C ASN A 53 -26.53 19.38 -6.29
N LEU A 54 -25.78 20.26 -5.61
CA LEU A 54 -24.60 20.92 -6.20
C LEU A 54 -23.52 19.91 -6.58
N MET A 55 -23.25 18.90 -5.75
CA MET A 55 -22.30 17.83 -6.06
C MET A 55 -22.76 16.98 -7.25
N ALA A 56 -24.07 16.77 -7.43
CA ALA A 56 -24.61 16.04 -8.57
C ALA A 56 -24.49 16.84 -9.89
N VAL A 57 -24.61 18.17 -9.82
CA VAL A 57 -24.53 19.07 -10.98
C VAL A 57 -23.09 19.45 -11.32
N ASN A 58 -22.23 19.62 -10.32
CA ASN A 58 -20.87 20.16 -10.44
C ASN A 58 -19.86 19.38 -9.58
N PRO A 59 -19.65 18.08 -9.85
CA PRO A 59 -18.77 17.23 -9.03
C PRO A 59 -17.33 17.74 -8.95
N GLU A 60 -16.77 18.25 -10.06
CA GLU A 60 -15.39 18.76 -10.13
C GLU A 60 -15.19 20.01 -9.25
N ALA A 61 -16.14 20.93 -9.24
CA ALA A 61 -16.06 22.14 -8.40
C ALA A 61 -16.14 21.78 -6.92
N CYS A 62 -17.02 20.84 -6.56
CA CYS A 62 -17.20 20.37 -5.18
C CYS A 62 -16.07 19.43 -4.72
N HIS A 63 -15.29 18.83 -5.62
CA HIS A 63 -14.21 17.92 -5.28
C HIS A 63 -13.22 18.55 -4.28
N SER A 64 -12.88 19.82 -4.50
CA SER A 64 -11.96 20.60 -3.65
C SER A 64 -12.44 20.81 -2.20
N LEU A 65 -13.75 20.64 -1.93
CA LEU A 65 -14.32 20.77 -0.58
C LEU A 65 -14.01 19.56 0.29
N PHE A 66 -13.86 18.39 -0.34
CA PHE A 66 -13.64 17.11 0.33
C PHE A 66 -12.21 16.61 0.17
N VAL A 67 -11.53 17.07 -0.88
CA VAL A 67 -10.18 16.68 -1.23
C VAL A 67 -9.31 17.92 -1.29
N PRO A 68 -8.23 18.01 -0.49
CA PRO A 68 -7.31 19.15 -0.52
C PRO A 68 -6.80 19.41 -1.94
N GLY A 69 -7.04 20.63 -2.46
CA GLY A 69 -6.98 20.92 -3.90
C GLY A 69 -5.60 20.76 -4.57
N LYS A 70 -4.50 20.74 -3.82
CA LYS A 70 -3.15 20.44 -4.36
C LYS A 70 -2.56 19.26 -3.63
N ILE A 71 -3.03 18.07 -3.98
CA ILE A 71 -2.37 16.83 -3.60
C ILE A 71 -0.99 16.81 -4.29
N LEU A 72 0.08 16.86 -3.48
CA LEU A 72 1.44 16.79 -3.98
C LEU A 72 1.69 15.36 -4.50
N LYS A 73 2.00 15.24 -5.79
CA LYS A 73 2.47 13.97 -6.35
C LYS A 73 3.85 13.67 -5.79
N PRO A 74 4.13 12.43 -5.36
CA PRO A 74 5.46 12.05 -4.89
C PRO A 74 6.43 12.00 -6.07
N ASP A 75 7.62 12.53 -5.86
CA ASP A 75 8.80 12.35 -6.71
C ASP A 75 9.70 11.24 -6.14
N ALA A 76 10.72 10.84 -6.91
CA ALA A 76 11.65 9.79 -6.47
C ALA A 76 12.34 10.18 -5.15
N ASP A 77 12.74 11.45 -5.03
CA ASP A 77 13.44 11.99 -3.86
C ASP A 77 12.58 11.90 -2.60
N PHE A 78 11.29 12.20 -2.66
CA PHE A 78 10.37 12.08 -1.53
C PHE A 78 10.34 10.65 -0.98
N ILE A 79 10.21 9.64 -1.85
CA ILE A 79 10.20 8.24 -1.41
C ILE A 79 11.53 7.88 -0.77
N MET A 80 12.65 8.23 -1.43
CA MET A 80 13.99 7.90 -0.93
C MET A 80 14.32 8.59 0.40
N MET A 81 13.95 9.86 0.58
CA MET A 81 14.10 10.59 1.84
C MET A 81 13.23 10.01 2.95
N SER A 82 12.08 9.43 2.60
CA SER A 82 11.18 8.79 3.55
C SER A 82 11.64 7.38 3.94
N CYS A 83 12.49 6.73 3.13
CA CYS A 83 12.99 5.39 3.41
C CYS A 83 13.91 5.35 4.64
N GLN A 84 13.60 4.45 5.57
CA GLN A 84 14.40 4.10 6.72
C GLN A 84 14.84 2.62 6.60
N PRO A 85 15.98 2.36 5.93
CA PRO A 85 16.52 1.01 5.80
C PRO A 85 17.11 0.50 7.10
N HIS A 86 16.70 -0.71 7.49
CA HIS A 86 17.22 -1.44 8.64
C HIS A 86 18.35 -2.35 8.15
N PHE A 87 19.54 -1.78 8.04
CA PHE A 87 20.72 -2.50 7.59
C PHE A 87 21.20 -3.52 8.64
N SER A 88 21.79 -4.60 8.15
CA SER A 88 22.67 -5.47 8.90
C SER A 88 23.88 -4.73 9.46
N GLU A 89 24.64 -5.41 10.33
CA GLU A 89 25.83 -4.84 10.97
C GLU A 89 26.81 -4.24 9.95
N LYS A 90 27.37 -3.07 10.32
CA LYS A 90 28.27 -2.31 9.46
C LYS A 90 29.52 -3.11 9.10
N GLY A 91 29.91 -3.09 7.83
CA GLY A 91 31.08 -3.78 7.31
C GLY A 91 30.82 -5.22 6.84
N THR A 92 29.63 -5.76 7.07
CA THR A 92 29.28 -7.12 6.64
C THR A 92 28.99 -7.20 5.13
N SER A 93 29.11 -8.40 4.56
CA SER A 93 28.66 -8.65 3.18
C SER A 93 27.16 -8.41 3.02
N ARG A 94 26.36 -8.75 4.05
CA ARG A 94 24.91 -8.52 4.09
C ARG A 94 24.59 -7.04 3.91
N GLU A 95 25.22 -6.17 4.71
CA GLU A 95 25.03 -4.72 4.61
C GLU A 95 25.36 -4.17 3.21
N ARG A 96 26.45 -4.65 2.58
CA ARG A 96 26.80 -4.21 1.21
C ARG A 96 25.70 -4.56 0.20
N THR A 97 25.15 -5.77 0.27
CA THR A 97 24.07 -6.19 -0.62
C THR A 97 22.78 -5.40 -0.37
N GLU A 98 22.45 -5.12 0.89
CA GLU A 98 21.28 -4.31 1.26
C GLU A 98 21.38 -2.87 0.76
N ARG A 99 22.56 -2.24 0.91
CA ARG A 99 22.83 -0.90 0.34
C ARG A 99 22.66 -0.90 -1.17
N LYS A 100 23.18 -1.93 -1.84
CA LYS A 100 23.02 -2.10 -3.29
C LYS A 100 21.55 -2.18 -3.70
N ILE A 101 20.70 -2.87 -2.93
CA ILE A 101 19.25 -2.92 -3.17
C ILE A 101 18.61 -1.53 -3.02
N ILE A 102 19.01 -0.74 -2.03
CA ILE A 102 18.51 0.64 -1.87
C ILE A 102 18.97 1.54 -3.02
N HIS A 103 20.19 1.36 -3.54
CA HIS A 103 20.63 2.04 -4.75
C HIS A 103 19.80 1.63 -5.97
N PHE A 104 19.51 0.34 -6.14
CA PHE A 104 18.60 -0.10 -7.22
C PHE A 104 17.19 0.47 -7.09
N LEU A 105 16.68 0.63 -5.87
CA LEU A 105 15.40 1.30 -5.63
C LEU A 105 15.44 2.76 -6.09
N GLN A 106 16.52 3.47 -5.74
CA GLN A 106 16.71 4.86 -6.17
C GLN A 106 16.77 4.97 -7.71
N ASP A 107 17.61 4.16 -8.35
CA ASP A 107 17.76 4.13 -9.81
C ASP A 107 16.41 3.82 -10.49
N PHE A 108 15.66 2.86 -9.96
CA PHE A 108 14.35 2.48 -10.47
C PHE A 108 13.34 3.61 -10.37
N LEU A 109 13.28 4.31 -9.23
CA LEU A 109 12.37 5.43 -9.01
C LEU A 109 12.69 6.61 -9.95
N GLN A 110 13.97 6.92 -10.11
CA GLN A 110 14.43 7.96 -11.04
C GLN A 110 14.14 7.59 -12.49
N GLU A 111 14.30 6.31 -12.85
CA GLU A 111 14.00 5.85 -14.21
C GLU A 111 12.51 5.98 -14.54
N ILE A 112 11.61 5.55 -13.65
CA ILE A 112 10.16 5.67 -13.88
C ILE A 112 9.69 7.12 -13.87
N GLU A 113 10.33 7.98 -13.06
CA GLU A 113 10.06 9.42 -13.05
C GLU A 113 10.49 10.09 -14.36
N ALA A 114 11.70 9.80 -14.84
CA ALA A 114 12.22 10.33 -16.10
C ALA A 114 11.45 9.83 -17.33
N SER A 115 10.92 8.60 -17.26
CA SER A 115 10.08 8.02 -18.33
C SER A 115 8.69 8.68 -18.47
N GLY A 116 8.37 9.64 -17.58
CA GLY A 116 7.42 10.69 -17.87
C GLY A 116 6.00 10.26 -18.18
N GLY A 117 5.51 9.11 -17.69
CA GLY A 117 4.08 8.78 -17.74
C GLY A 117 3.44 8.80 -19.15
N GLU A 118 4.23 8.76 -20.23
CA GLU A 118 3.78 9.12 -21.60
C GLU A 118 2.71 8.16 -22.15
N LYS A 119 2.48 7.04 -21.46
CA LYS A 119 1.40 6.09 -21.73
C LYS A 119 0.60 5.83 -20.46
N PRO A 120 -0.75 5.76 -20.52
CA PRO A 120 -1.60 5.51 -19.35
C PRO A 120 -1.32 4.18 -18.63
N GLU A 121 -0.62 3.23 -19.26
CA GLU A 121 -0.22 1.94 -18.67
C GLU A 121 1.22 1.95 -18.10
N SER A 122 1.91 3.08 -18.16
CA SER A 122 3.27 3.20 -17.65
C SER A 122 3.29 3.29 -16.13
N LEU A 123 4.28 2.63 -15.53
CA LEU A 123 4.50 2.69 -14.10
C LEU A 123 5.02 4.09 -13.73
N ALA A 124 4.57 4.63 -12.60
CA ALA A 124 4.91 5.97 -12.15
C ALA A 124 5.23 5.93 -10.65
N VAL A 125 5.96 6.93 -10.15
CA VAL A 125 6.40 7.00 -8.75
C VAL A 125 5.23 6.88 -7.76
N GLN A 126 4.10 7.53 -8.06
CA GLN A 126 2.88 7.45 -7.25
C GLN A 126 2.35 6.01 -7.09
N HIS A 127 2.54 5.13 -8.09
CA HIS A 127 2.12 3.73 -8.01
C HIS A 127 3.01 2.94 -7.05
N VAL A 128 4.31 3.27 -6.97
CA VAL A 128 5.24 2.66 -6.02
C VAL A 128 4.88 3.10 -4.59
N LEU A 129 4.62 4.40 -4.38
CA LEU A 129 4.18 4.88 -3.08
C LEU A 129 2.87 4.22 -2.66
N GLN A 130 1.88 4.17 -3.55
CA GLN A 130 0.60 3.52 -3.29
C GLN A 130 0.76 2.05 -2.95
N TRP A 131 1.65 1.34 -3.64
CA TRP A 131 1.91 -0.06 -3.33
C TRP A 131 2.50 -0.24 -1.92
N ILE A 132 3.40 0.64 -1.49
CA ILE A 132 4.05 0.55 -0.18
C ILE A 132 3.11 0.98 0.96
N THR A 133 2.29 2.01 0.74
CA THR A 133 1.57 2.72 1.82
C THR A 133 0.05 2.69 1.68
N SER A 134 -0.48 2.11 0.61
CA SER A 134 -1.87 2.25 0.16
C SER A 134 -2.30 3.68 -0.21
N GLN A 135 -1.38 4.65 -0.24
CA GLN A 135 -1.64 6.04 -0.61
C GLN A 135 -0.77 6.47 -1.79
N SER A 136 -1.38 6.98 -2.85
CA SER A 136 -0.68 7.44 -4.06
C SER A 136 -0.10 8.86 -3.93
N HIS A 137 -0.25 9.49 -2.77
CA HIS A 137 0.11 10.88 -2.54
C HIS A 137 0.91 11.09 -1.26
N VAL A 138 1.61 12.22 -1.22
CA VAL A 138 2.33 12.68 -0.03
C VAL A 138 1.32 12.99 1.08
N PRO A 139 1.60 12.62 2.35
CA PRO A 139 0.72 12.96 3.47
C PRO A 139 0.36 14.44 3.51
N ILE A 140 -0.91 14.71 3.73
CA ILE A 140 -1.50 16.05 3.62
C ILE A 140 -1.26 16.84 4.90
N LEU A 141 -1.43 16.19 6.06
CA LEU A 141 -1.28 16.86 7.34
C LEU A 141 0.20 17.11 7.64
N PRO A 142 0.59 18.32 8.10
CA PRO A 142 1.99 18.62 8.41
C PRO A 142 2.61 17.67 9.43
N ASP A 143 1.82 17.21 10.40
CA ASP A 143 2.28 16.27 11.42
C ASP A 143 2.52 14.87 10.85
N GLU A 144 1.59 14.37 10.03
CA GLU A 144 1.78 13.10 9.31
C GLU A 144 3.02 13.18 8.42
N LYS A 145 3.22 14.28 7.69
CA LYS A 145 4.37 14.47 6.82
C LYS A 145 5.70 14.46 7.57
N ARG A 146 5.76 14.99 8.80
CA ARG A 146 6.98 15.00 9.63
C ARG A 146 7.34 13.62 10.16
N HIS A 147 6.34 12.79 10.44
CA HIS A 147 6.52 11.46 11.01
C HIS A 147 6.47 10.34 9.96
N PHE A 148 6.16 10.69 8.71
CA PHE A 148 6.08 9.74 7.62
C PHE A 148 7.44 9.08 7.36
N LYS A 149 7.46 7.76 7.46
CA LYS A 149 8.64 6.94 7.23
C LYS A 149 8.24 5.63 6.57
N ILE A 150 9.06 5.19 5.62
CA ILE A 150 8.94 3.91 4.94
C ILE A 150 10.01 2.99 5.51
N THR A 151 9.61 1.99 6.29
CA THR A 151 10.55 1.02 6.85
C THR A 151 10.99 0.04 5.77
N CYS A 152 12.28 0.00 5.44
CA CYS A 152 12.83 -0.99 4.52
C CYS A 152 13.55 -2.10 5.30
N LYS A 153 13.15 -3.35 5.07
CA LYS A 153 13.73 -4.55 5.65
C LYS A 153 14.30 -5.46 4.56
N PHE A 154 15.19 -6.35 4.95
CA PHE A 154 15.91 -7.22 4.03
C PHE A 154 15.82 -8.67 4.52
N ASP A 155 15.23 -9.53 3.69
CA ASP A 155 15.10 -10.96 3.95
C ASP A 155 16.23 -11.72 3.26
N HIS A 156 17.14 -12.27 4.06
CA HIS A 156 18.26 -13.10 3.60
C HIS A 156 17.95 -14.59 3.64
N GLU A 157 16.83 -15.00 4.25
CA GLU A 157 16.57 -16.38 4.69
C GLU A 157 15.34 -16.98 3.98
N CYS A 158 14.96 -16.42 2.83
CA CYS A 158 13.82 -16.91 2.04
C CYS A 158 13.88 -18.41 1.73
N LYS A 159 15.07 -18.99 1.50
CA LYS A 159 15.25 -20.43 1.23
C LYS A 159 15.00 -21.30 2.45
N GLU A 160 15.30 -20.82 3.65
CA GLU A 160 15.04 -21.58 4.88
C GLU A 160 13.53 -21.69 5.13
N ARG A 161 12.77 -20.64 4.76
CA ARG A 161 11.32 -20.58 4.93
C ARG A 161 10.55 -21.28 3.82
N LEU A 162 10.99 -21.17 2.57
CA LEU A 162 10.23 -21.59 1.38
C LEU A 162 10.82 -22.82 0.67
N GLY A 163 12.00 -23.29 1.08
CA GLY A 163 12.74 -24.31 0.36
C GLY A 163 13.31 -23.78 -0.98
N ASP A 164 13.54 -24.68 -1.92
CA ASP A 164 14.05 -24.34 -3.25
C ASP A 164 12.97 -23.61 -4.07
N HIS A 165 13.30 -22.39 -4.50
CA HIS A 165 12.44 -21.54 -5.31
C HIS A 165 13.28 -20.65 -6.24
N SER A 166 12.67 -20.22 -7.34
CA SER A 166 13.34 -19.46 -8.40
C SER A 166 13.23 -17.94 -8.26
N ILE A 167 12.23 -17.45 -7.52
CA ILE A 167 11.93 -16.02 -7.40
C ILE A 167 11.19 -15.74 -6.10
N CYS A 168 11.49 -14.59 -5.49
CA CYS A 168 10.67 -14.00 -4.44
C CYS A 168 10.25 -12.59 -4.85
N TYR A 169 9.03 -12.21 -4.49
CA TYR A 169 8.58 -10.82 -4.59
C TYR A 169 8.75 -10.11 -3.25
N PRO A 170 9.05 -8.80 -3.25
CA PRO A 170 9.02 -8.01 -2.04
C PRO A 170 7.61 -7.95 -1.46
N VAL A 171 7.56 -7.94 -0.13
CA VAL A 171 6.31 -7.96 0.65
C VAL A 171 6.11 -6.60 1.30
N VAL A 172 4.87 -6.10 1.24
CA VAL A 172 4.48 -4.81 1.81
C VAL A 172 3.47 -4.99 2.93
N SER A 173 3.61 -4.16 3.97
CA SER A 173 2.61 -3.93 4.99
C SER A 173 2.28 -2.45 4.96
N ALA A 174 1.18 -2.09 4.29
CA ALA A 174 0.76 -0.70 4.13
C ALA A 174 0.43 -0.04 5.46
N TYR A 175 -0.17 -0.78 6.40
CA TYR A 175 -0.50 -0.28 7.74
C TYR A 175 0.75 0.21 8.50
N THR A 176 1.86 -0.53 8.38
CA THR A 176 3.13 -0.17 9.03
C THR A 176 4.11 0.55 8.09
N CYS A 177 3.67 0.93 6.89
CA CYS A 177 4.50 1.51 5.83
C CYS A 177 5.83 0.75 5.66
N THR A 178 5.78 -0.57 5.63
CA THR A 178 6.97 -1.44 5.62
C THR A 178 7.08 -2.20 4.31
N VAL A 179 8.26 -2.18 3.70
CA VAL A 179 8.62 -3.04 2.56
C VAL A 179 9.77 -3.97 2.97
N THR A 180 9.65 -5.25 2.60
CA THR A 180 10.68 -6.27 2.85
C THR A 180 11.20 -6.81 1.53
N PHE A 181 12.49 -6.62 1.27
CA PHE A 181 13.17 -7.02 0.04
C PHE A 181 13.80 -8.42 0.16
N PRO A 182 13.51 -9.35 -0.77
CA PRO A 182 14.14 -10.66 -0.78
C PRO A 182 15.53 -10.58 -1.39
N VAL A 183 16.56 -10.53 -0.54
CA VAL A 183 17.92 -10.15 -0.95
C VAL A 183 18.49 -11.08 -2.03
N GLN A 184 18.28 -12.39 -1.90
CA GLN A 184 18.88 -13.41 -2.77
C GLN A 184 18.42 -13.34 -4.25
N HIS A 185 17.35 -12.62 -4.55
CA HIS A 185 16.77 -12.56 -5.90
C HIS A 185 16.91 -11.17 -6.55
N LEU A 186 17.60 -10.24 -5.86
CA LEU A 186 17.75 -8.84 -6.26
C LEU A 186 19.22 -8.50 -6.57
N ASP A 187 19.98 -9.45 -7.11
CA ASP A 187 21.42 -9.33 -7.33
C ASP A 187 21.82 -8.34 -8.43
N THR A 188 20.95 -8.12 -9.41
CA THR A 188 21.19 -7.19 -10.53
C THR A 188 20.05 -6.20 -10.66
N TYR A 189 20.35 -5.01 -11.20
CA TYR A 189 19.34 -3.99 -11.45
C TYR A 189 18.22 -4.52 -12.36
N THR A 190 18.55 -5.31 -13.39
CA THR A 190 17.56 -5.91 -14.30
C THR A 190 16.58 -6.85 -13.59
N MET A 191 17.07 -7.69 -12.67
CA MET A 191 16.21 -8.54 -11.85
C MET A 191 15.36 -7.71 -10.89
N PHE A 192 16.00 -6.74 -10.21
CA PHE A 192 15.30 -5.82 -9.32
C PHE A 192 14.15 -5.11 -10.02
N LYS A 193 14.41 -4.50 -11.18
CA LYS A 193 13.42 -3.79 -11.99
C LYS A 193 12.27 -4.68 -12.43
N THR A 194 12.57 -5.89 -12.90
CA THR A 194 11.55 -6.85 -13.33
C THR A 194 10.63 -7.25 -12.16
N ILE A 195 11.23 -7.61 -11.03
CA ILE A 195 10.51 -8.02 -9.81
C ILE A 195 9.68 -6.88 -9.25
N MET A 196 10.24 -5.68 -9.13
CA MET A 196 9.54 -4.50 -8.62
C MET A 196 8.40 -4.08 -9.53
N SER A 197 8.60 -4.06 -10.85
CA SER A 197 7.55 -3.70 -11.80
C SER A 197 6.37 -4.67 -11.71
N ALA A 198 6.65 -5.97 -11.61
CA ALA A 198 5.61 -6.98 -11.42
C ALA A 198 4.92 -6.87 -10.06
N ALA A 199 5.68 -6.66 -8.97
CA ALA A 199 5.13 -6.50 -7.63
C ALA A 199 4.18 -5.30 -7.56
N VAL A 200 4.58 -4.14 -8.07
CA VAL A 200 3.73 -2.93 -8.03
C VAL A 200 2.48 -3.09 -8.89
N ARG A 201 2.59 -3.73 -10.07
CA ARG A 201 1.44 -3.92 -10.98
C ARG A 201 0.44 -4.96 -10.51
N TYR A 202 0.90 -6.05 -9.90
CA TYR A 202 0.06 -7.22 -9.64
C TYR A 202 -0.19 -7.52 -8.16
N SER A 203 0.44 -6.78 -7.22
CA SER A 203 0.26 -6.90 -5.76
C SER A 203 -1.20 -6.97 -5.28
N GLY A 204 -2.09 -6.19 -5.89
CA GLY A 204 -3.53 -6.23 -5.60
C GLY A 204 -4.22 -7.57 -5.92
N GLY A 205 -3.58 -8.44 -6.71
CA GLY A 205 -4.06 -9.76 -7.11
C GLY A 205 -3.57 -10.94 -6.26
N PHE A 206 -2.50 -10.80 -5.47
CA PHE A 206 -1.92 -11.95 -4.74
C PHE A 206 -2.66 -12.32 -3.44
N HIS A 207 -3.68 -11.56 -3.05
CA HIS A 207 -4.62 -11.93 -1.97
C HIS A 207 -5.78 -12.81 -2.47
N ARG A 208 -5.80 -13.18 -3.75
CA ARG A 208 -6.87 -13.95 -4.41
C ARG A 208 -6.42 -15.31 -4.97
N VAL A 209 -5.41 -15.94 -4.37
CA VAL A 209 -5.09 -17.36 -4.63
C VAL A 209 -5.47 -18.18 -3.41
#